data_AF-A0A7V5EL31-F1
#
_entry.id   AF-A0A7V5EL31-F1
#
_cell.length_a   1.000
_cell.length_b   1.000
_cell.length_c   1.000
_cell.angle_alpha   90.00
_cell.angle_beta   90.00
_cell.angle_gamma   90.00
#
_symmetry.space_group_name_H-M   'P 1'
#
loop_
_entity.id
_entity.type
_entity.pdbx_description
1 polymer ?
#
loop_
_entity_poly.entity_id
_entity_poly.type
_entity_poly.pdbx_seq_one_letter_code
_entity_poly.pdbx_strand_id
1 'polypeptide(L)'
;MENKSSGLNIELGNASSKVAFEHAKSTYHLREGRRGAIGQQTDGSFSNIIIFGKERIGIASDGVGTKIELAERTGIYHTMGFDLVAMVA
;
A
#
# COMPACT_ATOMS: atom_id res chain seq x y z
N MET A 1 3.20 18.59 33.58
CA MET A 1 2.34 18.32 32.42
C MET A 1 2.41 16.83 32.14
N GLU A 2 1.33 16.10 32.45
CA GLU A 2 1.22 14.67 32.09
C GLU A 2 1.17 14.53 30.58
N ASN A 3 2.15 13.83 30.01
CA ASN A 3 2.18 13.48 28.60
C ASN A 3 1.16 12.35 28.38
N LYS A 4 -0.08 12.70 28.01
CA LYS A 4 -1.08 11.71 27.56
C LYS A 4 -0.55 11.07 26.28
N SER A 5 -0.01 9.86 26.41
CA SER A 5 0.31 9.00 25.26
C SER A 5 -0.92 8.92 24.35
N SER A 6 -0.76 9.29 23.08
CA SER A 6 -1.84 9.39 22.09
C SER A 6 -2.46 8.05 21.69
N GLY A 7 -2.15 6.96 22.40
CA GLY A 7 -2.47 5.58 21.99
C GLY A 7 -1.69 5.11 20.76
N LEU A 8 -0.78 5.92 20.26
CA LEU A 8 0.00 5.66 19.05
C LEU A 8 1.19 4.75 19.36
N ASN A 9 1.18 3.56 18.78
CA ASN A 9 2.32 2.65 18.81
C ASN A 9 3.11 2.77 17.51
N ILE A 10 4.17 3.60 17.54
CA ILE A 10 5.06 3.83 16.39
C ILE A 10 5.76 2.54 15.95
N GLU A 11 6.21 1.72 16.91
CA GLU A 11 6.90 0.46 16.61
C GLU A 11 6.00 -0.53 15.88
N LEU A 12 4.73 -0.63 16.29
CA LEU A 12 3.74 -1.46 15.61
C LEU A 12 3.43 -0.94 14.20
N GLY A 13 3.37 0.39 14.04
CA GLY A 13 3.20 1.03 12.73
C GLY A 13 4.36 0.72 11.78
N ASN A 14 5.60 0.81 12.29
CA ASN A 14 6.82 0.47 11.54
C ASN A 14 6.83 -1.01 11.15
N ALA A 15 6.50 -1.92 12.08
CA ALA A 15 6.43 -3.35 11.82
C ALA A 15 5.39 -3.69 10.74
N SER A 16 4.19 -3.11 10.85
CA SER A 16 3.10 -3.29 9.87
C SER A 16 3.50 -2.77 8.48
N SER A 17 4.12 -1.59 8.44
CA SER A 17 4.59 -0.97 7.19
C SER A 17 5.68 -1.81 6.52
N LYS A 18 6.60 -2.39 7.29
CA LYS A 18 7.64 -3.29 6.78
C LYS A 18 7.03 -4.53 6.13
N VAL A 19 6.04 -5.15 6.76
CA VAL A 19 5.34 -6.32 6.19
C VAL A 19 4.66 -5.96 4.88
N ALA A 20 3.92 -4.85 4.86
CA ALA A 20 3.27 -4.37 3.63
C ALA A 20 4.26 -4.08 2.50
N PHE A 21 5.42 -3.47 2.83
CA PHE A 21 6.49 -3.20 1.87
C PHE A 21 7.07 -4.48 1.25
N GLU A 22 7.36 -5.50 2.07
CA GLU A 22 7.85 -6.78 1.55
C GLU A 22 6.84 -7.47 0.62
N HIS A 23 5.54 -7.39 0.94
CA HIS A 23 4.49 -7.88 0.04
C HIS A 23 4.44 -7.09 -1.28
N ALA A 24 4.59 -5.76 -1.24
CA ALA A 24 4.63 -4.93 -2.44
C ALA A 24 5.85 -5.27 -3.33
N LYS A 25 7.03 -5.53 -2.75
CA LYS A 25 8.22 -5.94 -3.51
C LYS A 25 7.99 -7.19 -4.36
N SER A 26 7.17 -8.12 -3.86
CA SER A 26 6.83 -9.34 -4.61
C SER A 26 6.15 -9.05 -5.96
N THR A 27 5.53 -7.88 -6.14
CA THR A 27 4.84 -7.51 -7.39
C THR A 27 5.72 -6.75 -8.38
N TYR A 28 6.93 -6.33 -8.00
CA TYR A 28 7.76 -5.44 -8.83
C TYR A 28 8.19 -6.07 -10.15
N HIS A 29 8.48 -7.38 -10.14
CA HIS A 29 8.83 -8.14 -11.35
C HIS A 29 7.73 -8.06 -12.42
N LEU A 30 6.46 -7.85 -12.03
CA LEU A 30 5.34 -7.71 -12.96
C LEU A 30 5.45 -6.45 -13.84
N ARG A 31 6.38 -5.54 -13.60
CA ARG A 31 6.57 -4.33 -14.42
C ARG A 31 8.02 -4.18 -14.92
N GLU A 32 8.88 -5.16 -14.70
CA GLU A 32 10.30 -5.08 -15.10
C GLU A 32 10.45 -4.83 -16.60
N GLY A 33 11.31 -3.86 -16.96
CA GLY A 33 11.51 -3.42 -18.35
C GLY A 33 10.32 -2.71 -19.00
N ARG A 34 9.23 -2.45 -18.25
CA ARG A 34 8.01 -1.81 -18.77
C ARG A 34 7.78 -0.45 -18.10
N ARG A 35 6.91 0.36 -18.70
CA ARG A 35 6.37 1.57 -18.05
C ARG A 35 5.72 1.20 -16.72
N GLY A 36 5.89 2.03 -15.72
CA GLY A 36 5.44 1.71 -14.36
C GLY A 36 6.42 0.84 -13.57
N ALA A 37 7.60 0.51 -14.13
CA ALA A 37 8.68 -0.12 -13.38
C ALA A 37 9.16 0.80 -12.25
N ILE A 38 9.54 0.18 -11.13
CA ILE A 38 10.19 0.87 -10.02
C ILE A 38 11.55 1.41 -10.51
N GLY A 39 11.76 2.71 -10.34
CA GLY A 39 12.96 3.43 -10.77
C GLY A 39 14.05 3.56 -9.70
N GLN A 40 13.80 3.07 -8.48
CA GLN A 40 14.75 3.13 -7.36
C GLN A 40 14.88 1.75 -6.71
N GLN A 41 16.12 1.28 -6.53
CA GLN A 41 16.43 -0.03 -5.92
C GLN A 41 16.85 0.09 -4.45
N THR A 42 16.47 1.17 -3.76
CA THR A 42 16.86 1.41 -2.37
C THR A 42 15.74 0.99 -1.42
N ASP A 43 16.03 0.04 -0.55
CA ASP A 43 15.13 -0.36 0.54
C ASP A 43 14.98 0.78 1.56
N GLY A 44 13.75 1.03 2.02
CA GLY A 44 13.45 2.01 3.08
C GLY A 44 12.99 3.40 2.62
N SER A 45 12.72 3.60 1.33
CA SER A 45 12.06 4.82 0.85
C SER A 45 10.54 4.69 0.95
N PHE A 46 9.88 5.64 1.63
CA PHE A 46 8.42 5.79 1.59
C PHE A 46 7.93 6.38 0.25
N SER A 47 8.84 6.82 -0.62
CA SER A 47 8.54 7.25 -1.98
C SER A 47 9.13 6.26 -2.99
N ASN A 48 8.26 5.68 -3.81
CA ASN A 48 8.69 4.89 -4.96
C ASN A 48 8.78 5.82 -6.17
N ILE A 49 9.96 5.91 -6.77
CA ILE A 49 10.11 6.53 -8.09
C ILE A 49 9.61 5.54 -9.13
N ILE A 50 8.81 6.01 -10.10
CA ILE A 50 8.24 5.18 -11.15
C ILE A 50 8.68 5.73 -12.51
N ILE A 51 9.10 4.85 -13.43
CA ILE A 51 9.53 5.23 -14.78
C ILE A 51 8.31 5.33 -15.71
N PHE A 52 7.98 6.54 -16.18
CA PHE A 52 6.76 6.80 -16.94
C PHE A 52 6.91 7.56 -18.27
N GLY A 53 8.09 8.07 -18.63
CA GLY A 53 8.37 8.65 -19.96
C GLY A 53 7.73 10.02 -20.25
N LYS A 54 7.16 10.20 -21.45
CA LYS A 54 6.47 11.41 -21.97
C LYS A 54 4.94 11.30 -21.96
N GLU A 55 4.40 10.32 -21.25
CA GLU A 55 3.00 9.93 -21.28
C GLU A 55 2.11 10.78 -20.36
N ARG A 56 0.79 10.66 -20.52
CA ARG A 56 -0.20 11.26 -19.61
C ARG A 56 -0.51 10.27 -18.49
N ILE A 57 -0.60 10.76 -17.25
CA ILE A 57 -0.82 9.94 -16.05
C ILE A 57 -2.25 10.19 -15.55
N GLY A 58 -3.05 9.12 -15.46
CA GLY A 58 -4.31 9.12 -14.72
C GLY A 58 -4.07 8.62 -13.30
N ILE A 59 -4.61 9.32 -12.31
CA ILE A 59 -4.52 8.94 -10.90
C ILE A 59 -5.94 8.93 -10.36
N ALA A 60 -6.31 7.81 -9.73
CA ALA A 60 -7.59 7.64 -9.04
C ALA A 60 -7.32 7.17 -7.60
N SER A 61 -8.26 7.48 -6.72
CA SER A 61 -8.28 6.98 -5.35
C SER A 61 -9.71 6.52 -5.07
N ASP A 62 -9.84 5.36 -4.45
CA ASP A 62 -11.12 4.80 -4.03
C ASP A 62 -10.96 4.10 -2.67
N GLY A 63 -12.05 3.62 -2.10
CA GLY A 63 -12.08 2.81 -0.89
C GLY A 63 -12.86 1.52 -1.11
N VAL A 64 -12.70 0.58 -0.18
CA VAL A 64 -13.50 -0.66 -0.17
C VAL A 64 -14.97 -0.39 0.19
N GLY A 65 -15.23 0.77 0.81
CA GLY A 65 -16.56 1.19 1.25
C GLY A 65 -17.07 0.39 2.45
N THR A 66 -18.39 0.30 2.59
CA THR A 66 -19.06 -0.35 3.73
C THR A 66 -18.80 -1.85 3.84
N LYS A 67 -18.16 -2.48 2.84
CA LYS A 67 -17.73 -3.88 2.91
C LYS A 67 -16.68 -4.13 4.01
N ILE A 68 -15.96 -3.09 4.47
CA ILE A 68 -15.09 -3.18 5.67
C ILE A 68 -15.85 -3.71 6.90
N GLU A 69 -17.11 -3.32 7.09
CA GLU A 69 -17.93 -3.79 8.22
C GLU A 69 -18.11 -5.30 8.22
N LEU A 70 -18.15 -5.93 7.05
CA LEU A 70 -18.24 -7.39 6.93
C LEU A 70 -16.92 -8.06 7.32
N ALA A 71 -15.78 -7.48 6.93
CA ALA A 71 -14.47 -8.00 7.31
C ALA A 71 -14.30 -7.95 8.83
N GLU A 72 -14.68 -6.85 9.48
CA GLU A 72 -14.62 -6.72 10.95
C GLU A 72 -15.50 -7.75 11.68
N ARG A 73 -16.73 -7.99 11.18
CA ARG A 73 -17.65 -8.95 11.79
C ARG A 73 -17.27 -10.41 11.58
N THR A 74 -16.55 -10.71 10.50
CA THR A 74 -16.18 -12.09 10.13
C THR A 74 -14.73 -12.43 10.50
N GLY A 75 -13.90 -11.42 10.78
CA GLY A 75 -12.46 -11.58 10.98
C GLY A 75 -11.69 -11.92 9.71
N ILE A 76 -12.28 -11.73 8.52
CA ILE A 76 -11.69 -12.10 7.23
C ILE A 76 -11.11 -10.85 6.55
N TYR A 77 -9.81 -10.63 6.69
CA TYR A 77 -9.12 -9.44 6.16
C TYR A 77 -8.25 -9.71 4.92
N HIS A 78 -7.85 -10.96 4.68
CA HIS A 78 -6.85 -11.30 3.66
C HIS A 78 -7.32 -11.12 2.21
N THR A 79 -8.62 -10.91 1.98
CA THR A 79 -9.19 -10.62 0.66
C THR A 79 -9.42 -9.13 0.39
N MET A 80 -9.39 -8.29 1.43
CA MET A 80 -9.79 -6.89 1.35
C MET A 80 -8.90 -6.05 0.44
N GLY A 81 -7.61 -6.39 0.36
CA GLY A 81 -6.68 -5.74 -0.56
C GLY A 81 -7.05 -5.97 -2.03
N PHE A 82 -7.58 -7.15 -2.39
CA PHE A 82 -8.03 -7.42 -3.76
C PHE A 82 -9.29 -6.62 -4.11
N ASP A 83 -10.23 -6.50 -3.17
CA ASP A 83 -11.41 -5.66 -3.34
C ASP A 83 -11.02 -4.20 -3.61
N LEU A 84 -10.07 -3.65 -2.85
CA LEU A 84 -9.58 -2.29 -3.06
C LEU A 84 -8.92 -2.11 -4.43
N VAL A 85 -8.03 -3.02 -4.82
CA VAL A 85 -7.34 -2.96 -6.11
C VAL A 85 -8.34 -3.01 -7.27
N ALA A 86 -9.39 -3.81 -7.17
CA ALA A 86 -10.42 -3.91 -8.21
C ALA A 86 -11.23 -2.62 -8.40
N MET A 87 -11.34 -1.76 -7.39
CA MET A 87 -12.05 -0.47 -7.49
C MET A 87 -11.23 0.61 -8.22
N VAL A 88 -9.90 0.52 -8.18
CA VAL A 88 -8.99 1.55 -8.74
C VAL A 88 -8.29 1.16 -10.04
N ALA A 89 -8.32 -0.13 -10.40
CA ALA A 89 -7.66 -0.68 -11.59
C ALA A 89 -8.44 -0.44 -12.88
#